data_AF-A0A392SXE9-F1
#
_entry.id   AF-A0A392SXE9-F1
#
_cell.length_a   1.000
_cell.length_b   1.000
_cell.length_c   1.000
_cell.angle_alpha   90.00
_cell.angle_beta   90.00
_cell.angle_gamma   90.00
#
_symmetry.space_group_name_H-M   'P 1'
#
loop_
_entity.id
_entity.type
_entity.pdbx_description
1 polymer ?
#
loop_
_entity_poly.entity_id
_entity_poly.type
_entity_poly.pdbx_seq_one_letter_code
_entity_poly.pdbx_strand_id
1 'polypeptide(L)' 'ITSLTEEKKKLQEELVALQASMTPVEDEPETAHGLTTRTELVEKIRALG' A
#
# COMPACT_ATOMS: atom_id res chain seq x y z
N ILE A 1 19.54 21.93 -11.07
CA ILE A 1 19.59 21.52 -9.64
C ILE A 1 18.26 21.83 -8.95
N THR A 2 17.64 23.00 -9.18
CA THR A 2 16.31 23.36 -8.67
C THR A 2 15.20 22.37 -9.06
N SER A 3 15.09 22.00 -10.33
CA SER A 3 14.06 21.05 -10.80
C SER A 3 14.15 19.66 -10.16
N LEU A 4 15.37 19.14 -10.00
CA LEU A 4 15.61 17.82 -9.39
C LEU A 4 15.21 17.79 -7.90
N THR A 5 15.47 18.89 -7.18
CA THR A 5 15.07 19.01 -5.77
C THR A 5 13.55 19.10 -5.62
N GLU A 6 12.88 19.84 -6.50
CA GLU A 6 11.41 19.93 -6.52
C GLU A 6 10.76 18.59 -6.88
N GLU A 7 11.29 17.89 -7.88
CA GLU A 7 10.81 16.55 -8.27
C GLU A 7 10.99 15.54 -7.13
N LYS A 8 12.14 15.55 -6.45
CA LYS A 8 12.37 14.70 -5.27
C LYS A 8 11.37 14.99 -4.15
N LYS A 9 11.07 16.27 -3.89
CA LYS A 9 10.08 16.67 -2.89
C LYS A 9 8.68 16.15 -3.25
N LYS A 10 8.27 16.33 -4.50
CA LYS A 10 6.98 15.82 -5.02
C LYS A 10 6.87 14.30 -4.87
N LEU A 11 7.92 13.56 -5.22
CA LEU A 11 7.95 12.11 -5.06
C LEU A 11 7.85 11.68 -3.60
N GLN A 12 8.48 12.42 -2.67
CA GLN A 12 8.34 12.15 -1.23
C GLN A 12 6.92 12.38 -0.74
N GLU A 13 6.26 13.46 -1.19
CA GLU A 13 4.87 13.74 -0.85
C GLU A 13 3.91 12.66 -1.40
N GLU A 14 4.11 12.24 -2.65
CA GLU A 14 3.34 11.15 -3.27
C GLU A 14 3.56 9.82 -2.55
N LEU A 15 4.79 9.51 -2.11
CA LEU A 15 5.07 8.30 -1.33
C LEU A 15 4.38 8.32 0.03
N VAL A 16 4.37 9.46 0.73
CA VAL A 16 3.67 9.58 2.02
C VAL A 16 2.16 9.45 1.83
N ALA A 17 1.59 10.08 0.80
CA ALA A 17 0.18 9.94 0.47
C ALA A 17 -0.19 8.51 0.11
N LEU A 18 0.66 7.83 -0.66
CA LEU A 18 0.47 6.42 -1.01
C LEU A 18 0.52 5.52 0.23
N GLN A 19 1.48 5.74 1.14
CA GLN A 19 1.56 5.01 2.39
C GLN A 19 0.30 5.21 3.25
N ALA A 20 -0.21 6.43 3.35
CA ALA A 20 -1.46 6.72 4.03
C ALA A 20 -2.68 6.07 3.35
N SER A 21 -2.66 5.89 2.03
CA SER A 21 -3.71 5.16 1.31
C SER A 21 -3.59 3.64 1.45
N MET A 22 -2.39 3.14 1.76
CA MET A 22 -2.12 1.71 1.95
C MET A 22 -2.19 1.29 3.42
N THR A 23 -2.49 2.20 4.34
CA THR A 23 -2.73 1.82 5.74
C THR A 23 -3.96 0.91 5.79
N PRO A 24 -3.86 -0.25 6.45
CA PRO A 24 -4.98 -1.16 6.59
C PRO A 24 -6.21 -0.48 7.19
N VAL A 25 -7.40 -0.90 6.76
CA VAL A 25 -8.66 -0.42 7.34
C VAL A 25 -8.85 -1.04 8.73
N GLU A 26 -9.55 -0.37 9.65
CA GLU A 26 -9.75 -0.86 11.03
C GLU A 26 -10.31 -2.29 11.11
N ASP A 27 -11.17 -2.67 10.15
CA ASP A 27 -11.79 -3.99 10.07
C ASP A 27 -11.03 -4.97 9.14
N GLU A 28 -9.87 -4.57 8.61
CA GLU A 28 -9.06 -5.44 7.77
C GLU A 28 -8.44 -6.56 8.62
N PRO A 29 -8.61 -7.84 8.23
CA PRO A 29 -7.99 -8.93 8.97
C PRO A 29 -6.47 -8.88 8.79
N GLU A 30 -5.74 -9.16 9.86
CA GLU A 30 -4.27 -9.18 9.87
C GLU A 30 -3.68 -10.13 8.81
N THR A 31 -4.44 -11.16 8.41
CA THR A 31 -4.06 -12.11 7.37
C THR A 31 -4.13 -11.54 5.95
N ALA A 32 -4.86 -10.44 5.75
CA ALA A 32 -4.96 -9.67 4.52
C ALA A 32 -4.01 -8.46 4.48
N HIS A 33 -3.38 -8.11 5.61
CA HIS A 33 -2.38 -7.04 5.63
C HIS A 33 -1.24 -7.32 4.65
N GLY A 34 -0.90 -6.32 3.85
CA GLY A 34 0.23 -6.38 2.91
C GLY A 34 -0.05 -7.18 1.64
N LEU A 35 -1.29 -7.62 1.41
CA LEU A 35 -1.69 -8.16 0.12
C LEU A 35 -1.73 -7.04 -0.92
N THR A 36 -1.07 -7.24 -2.05
CA THR A 36 -0.97 -6.23 -3.11
C THR A 36 -1.70 -6.65 -4.38
N THR A 37 -2.09 -7.92 -4.47
CA THR A 37 -2.75 -8.50 -5.64
C THR A 37 -4.01 -9.28 -5.27
N ARG A 38 -4.95 -9.33 -6.20
CA ARG A 38 -6.17 -10.16 -6.09
C ARG A 38 -5.84 -11.64 -5.94
N THR A 39 -4.77 -12.12 -6.58
CA THR A 39 -4.38 -13.53 -6.51
C THR A 39 -4.02 -13.93 -5.09
N GLU A 40 -3.21 -13.13 -4.39
CA GLU A 40 -2.82 -13.41 -3.00
C GLU A 40 -4.05 -13.45 -2.06
N LEU A 41 -5.03 -12.56 -2.29
CA LEU A 41 -6.28 -12.56 -1.53
C LEU A 41 -7.09 -13.85 -1.72
N VAL A 42 -7.23 -14.30 -2.97
CA VAL A 42 -7.96 -15.54 -3.28
C VAL A 42 -7.27 -16.76 -2.66
N GLU A 43 -5.93 -16.79 -2.65
CA GLU A 43 -5.17 -17.86 -2.00
C GLU A 43 -5.36 -17.87 -0.49
N LYS A 44 -5.33 -16.69 0.17
CA LYS A 44 -5.61 -16.56 1.60
C LYS A 44 -7.02 -17.03 1.96
N ILE A 45 -8.03 -16.61 1.20
CA ILE A 45 -9.42 -17.04 1.41
C ILE A 45 -9.54 -18.56 1.29
N ARG A 46 -8.87 -19.17 0.30
CA ARG A 46 -8.87 -20.62 0.12
C ARG A 46 -8.28 -21.36 1.31
N ALA A 47 -7.25 -20.82 1.96
CA ALA A 47 -6.60 -21.46 3.11
C ALA A 47 -7.44 -21.40 4.40
N LEU A 48 -8.49 -20.58 4.45
CA LEU A 48 -9.39 -20.45 5.61
C LEU A 48 -10.59 -21.40 5.56
N GLY A 49 -10.88 -22.01 4.41
CA GLY A 49 -11.96 -22.99 4.21
C GLY A 49 -11.46 -24.43 4.23
#